data_AF-A0A8K1LZA4-F1
#
_entry.id   AF-A0A8K1LZA4-F1
#
_cell.length_a   1.000
_cell.length_b   1.000
_cell.length_c   1.000
_cell.angle_alpha   90.00
_cell.angle_beta   90.00
_cell.angle_gamma   90.00
#
_symmetry.space_group_name_H-M   'P 1'
#
loop_
_entity.id
_entity.type
_entity.pdbx_description
1 polymer ?
#
loop_
_entity_poly.entity_id
_entity_poly.type
_entity_poly.pdbx_seq_one_letter_code
_entity_poly.pdbx_strand_id
1 'polypeptide(L)'
;MAKKKAFIPLLYLASIVFLSCCISLSSFTKSMESWVTNWSNTDQSEIFLNDIQEKSILEKFIELEEILFLDELIKEYSEIHLQKLPIGIHKETIQLIKIHNEDRIHMILHFSTNIICFAILSGYSILGNEELVILNSWAQEFLYNVSDTVKAFSILLLTDLCIGFHSPHGWELMIGSVYKDFGFVHNDQIISGLVSTFPVILDTILKYWIFRYLNRLSPSLVVIYHSMND
;
A
#
# COMPACT_ATOMS: atom_id res chain seq x y z
N MET A 1 2.16 33.47 27.48
CA MET A 1 1.39 33.42 26.20
C MET A 1 1.98 32.47 25.15
N ALA A 2 3.31 32.25 25.09
CA ALA A 2 3.94 31.34 24.11
C ALA A 2 3.51 29.85 24.20
N LYS A 3 3.30 29.31 25.41
CA LYS A 3 2.91 27.89 25.61
C LYS A 3 1.57 27.50 24.96
N LYS A 4 0.62 28.43 24.80
CA LYS A 4 -0.67 28.14 24.15
C LYS A 4 -0.57 28.05 22.62
N LYS A 5 0.39 28.73 21.98
CA LYS A 5 0.57 28.70 20.52
C LYS A 5 1.21 27.41 20.01
N ALA A 6 2.05 26.76 20.82
CA ALA A 6 2.69 25.48 20.46
C ALA A 6 1.72 24.27 20.56
N PHE A 7 0.67 24.38 21.37
CA PHE A 7 -0.26 23.27 21.62
C PHE A 7 -1.27 23.08 20.47
N ILE A 8 -1.66 24.17 19.80
CA ILE A 8 -2.63 24.18 18.70
C ILE A 8 -2.17 23.33 17.49
N PRO A 9 -0.95 23.49 16.95
CA PRO A 9 -0.49 22.66 15.84
C PRO A 9 -0.32 21.17 16.20
N LEU A 10 0.04 20.86 17.45
CA LEU A 10 0.09 19.47 17.95
C LEU A 10 -1.31 18.85 18.02
N LEU A 11 -2.31 19.64 18.41
CA LEU A 11 -3.71 19.22 18.47
C LEU A 11 -4.31 19.04 17.07
N TYR A 12 -3.88 19.85 16.09
CA TYR A 12 -4.21 19.70 14.68
C TYR A 12 -3.59 18.43 14.05
N LEU A 13 -2.34 18.11 14.38
CA LEU A 13 -1.74 16.83 13.97
C LEU A 13 -2.46 15.64 14.61
N ALA A 14 -2.79 15.74 15.89
CA ALA A 14 -3.57 14.71 16.58
C ALA A 14 -4.98 14.55 15.99
N SER A 15 -5.64 15.65 15.59
CA SER A 15 -6.96 15.61 14.95
C SER A 15 -6.90 14.97 13.57
N ILE A 16 -5.84 15.23 12.77
CA ILE A 16 -5.61 14.55 11.49
C ILE A 16 -5.47 13.04 11.65
N VAL A 17 -4.63 12.59 12.59
CA VAL A 17 -4.43 11.16 12.86
C VAL A 17 -5.70 10.52 13.38
N PHE A 18 -6.42 11.21 14.27
CA PHE A 18 -7.69 10.75 14.81
C PHE A 18 -8.77 10.66 13.73
N LEU A 19 -8.85 11.63 12.82
CA LEU A 19 -9.80 11.63 11.70
C LEU A 19 -9.53 10.46 10.74
N SER A 20 -8.27 10.24 10.38
CA SER A 20 -7.86 9.09 9.55
C SER A 20 -8.20 7.77 10.23
N CYS A 21 -7.99 7.68 11.54
CA CYS A 21 -8.34 6.51 12.33
C CYS A 21 -9.88 6.31 12.37
N CYS A 22 -10.66 7.35 12.62
CA CYS A 22 -12.12 7.29 12.65
C CYS A 22 -12.74 6.85 11.32
N ILE A 23 -12.18 7.28 10.18
CA ILE A 23 -12.61 6.83 8.86
C ILE A 23 -12.34 5.33 8.67
N SER A 24 -11.23 4.83 9.20
CA SER A 24 -10.87 3.42 9.17
C SER A 24 -11.68 2.54 10.15
N LEU A 25 -12.31 3.12 11.19
CA LEU A 25 -12.63 2.34 12.39
C LEU A 25 -13.92 1.50 12.35
N SER A 26 -14.92 1.69 11.46
CA SER A 26 -15.98 0.66 11.22
C SER A 26 -17.27 1.14 10.53
N SER A 27 -17.71 2.39 10.76
CA SER A 27 -19.06 2.81 10.34
C SER A 27 -19.13 3.14 8.85
N PHE A 28 -18.06 3.73 8.32
CA PHE A 28 -17.96 4.08 6.90
C PHE A 28 -17.79 2.86 6.02
N THR A 29 -16.95 1.91 6.44
CA THR A 29 -16.70 0.66 5.71
C THR A 29 -17.98 -0.18 5.60
N LYS A 30 -18.75 -0.35 6.69
CA LYS A 30 -20.04 -1.06 6.66
C LYS A 30 -21.10 -0.38 5.79
N SER A 31 -21.16 0.95 5.79
CA SER A 31 -22.12 1.67 4.96
C SER A 31 -21.76 1.59 3.48
N MET A 32 -20.47 1.70 3.14
CA MET A 32 -20.01 1.49 1.77
C MET A 32 -20.21 0.04 1.33
N GLU A 33 -19.98 -0.94 2.22
CA GLU A 33 -20.17 -2.36 1.93
C GLU A 33 -21.61 -2.67 1.53
N SER A 34 -22.59 -2.14 2.27
CA SER A 34 -24.01 -2.24 1.92
C SER A 34 -24.34 -1.57 0.58
N TRP A 35 -23.67 -0.46 0.25
CA TRP A 35 -23.91 0.24 -1.01
C TRP A 35 -23.28 -0.46 -2.22
N VAL A 36 -22.03 -0.94 -2.09
CA VAL A 36 -21.31 -1.69 -3.13
C VAL A 36 -21.98 -3.04 -3.38
N THR A 37 -22.42 -3.73 -2.33
CA THR A 37 -23.16 -5.00 -2.49
C THR A 37 -24.51 -4.78 -3.17
N ASN A 38 -25.28 -3.74 -2.81
CA ASN A 38 -26.54 -3.42 -3.49
C ASN A 38 -26.32 -3.05 -4.97
N TRP A 39 -25.30 -2.24 -5.27
CA TRP A 39 -24.99 -1.89 -6.64
C TRP A 39 -24.57 -3.12 -7.45
N SER A 40 -23.66 -3.95 -6.91
CA SER A 40 -23.22 -5.19 -7.55
C SER A 40 -24.34 -6.21 -7.76
N ASN A 41 -25.44 -6.15 -7.00
CA ASN A 41 -26.62 -7.00 -7.18
C ASN A 41 -27.62 -6.44 -8.20
N THR A 42 -27.58 -5.13 -8.46
CA THR A 42 -28.52 -4.43 -9.37
C THR A 42 -28.03 -4.46 -10.81
N ASP A 43 -26.72 -4.28 -11.00
CA ASP A 43 -26.07 -4.57 -12.27
C ASP A 43 -25.72 -6.06 -12.27
N GLN A 44 -26.37 -6.87 -13.13
CA GLN A 44 -25.88 -8.19 -13.48
C GLN A 44 -24.51 -8.02 -14.15
N SER A 45 -23.47 -7.87 -13.34
CA SER A 45 -22.14 -7.61 -13.85
C SER A 45 -21.64 -8.86 -14.55
N GLU A 46 -21.74 -8.84 -15.88
CA GLU A 46 -20.77 -9.50 -16.73
C GLU A 46 -19.40 -9.18 -16.13
N ILE A 47 -18.79 -10.27 -15.69
CA ILE A 47 -17.64 -10.32 -14.82
C ILE A 47 -16.56 -9.40 -15.42
N PHE A 48 -16.35 -8.23 -14.82
CA PHE A 48 -15.22 -7.34 -15.11
C PHE A 48 -13.95 -8.05 -14.63
N LEU A 49 -13.48 -9.03 -15.40
CA LEU A 49 -12.17 -9.63 -15.23
C LEU A 49 -11.23 -9.00 -16.23
N ASN A 50 -10.12 -8.52 -15.72
CA ASN A 50 -8.94 -8.35 -16.54
C ASN A 50 -8.42 -9.75 -16.90
N ASP A 51 -7.93 -9.98 -18.12
CA ASP A 51 -7.49 -11.31 -18.62
C ASP A 51 -6.56 -12.05 -17.64
N ILE A 52 -5.78 -11.26 -16.89
CA ILE A 52 -4.82 -11.75 -15.91
C ILE A 52 -5.53 -12.35 -14.66
N GLN A 53 -6.62 -11.72 -14.19
CA GLN A 53 -7.40 -12.23 -13.06
C GLN A 53 -8.17 -13.50 -13.44
N GLU A 54 -8.68 -13.59 -14.66
CA GLU A 54 -9.34 -14.79 -15.18
C GLU A 54 -8.41 -16.00 -15.14
N LYS A 55 -7.15 -15.82 -15.59
CA LYS A 55 -6.14 -16.88 -15.54
C LYS A 55 -5.88 -17.37 -14.11
N SER A 56 -5.80 -16.46 -13.14
CA SER A 56 -5.60 -16.81 -11.72
C SER A 56 -6.79 -17.57 -11.12
N ILE A 57 -8.01 -17.29 -11.60
CA ILE A 57 -9.23 -17.99 -11.17
C ILE A 57 -9.27 -19.40 -11.79
N LEU A 58 -8.91 -19.51 -13.06
CA LEU A 58 -8.82 -20.80 -13.75
C LEU A 58 -7.80 -21.72 -13.08
N GLU A 59 -6.65 -21.19 -12.68
CA GLU A 59 -5.60 -21.95 -11.98
C GLU A 59 -6.08 -22.47 -10.62
N LYS A 60 -6.75 -21.61 -9.82
CA LYS A 60 -7.38 -22.03 -8.56
C LYS A 60 -8.49 -23.07 -8.75
N PHE A 61 -9.22 -22.98 -9.87
CA PHE A 61 -10.25 -23.95 -10.20
C PHE A 61 -9.65 -25.32 -10.53
N ILE A 62 -8.57 -25.36 -11.33
CA ILE A 62 -7.84 -26.58 -11.66
C ILE A 62 -7.22 -27.20 -10.40
N GLU A 63 -6.64 -26.39 -9.52
CA GLU A 63 -6.07 -26.88 -8.24
C GLU A 63 -7.16 -27.51 -7.34
N LEU A 64 -8.34 -26.90 -7.27
CA LEU A 64 -9.47 -27.46 -6.54
C LEU A 64 -9.96 -28.79 -7.16
N GLU A 65 -10.07 -28.83 -8.49
CA GLU A 65 -10.46 -30.04 -9.22
C GLU A 65 -9.47 -31.18 -8.97
N GLU A 66 -8.16 -30.90 -8.99
CA GLU A 66 -7.11 -31.87 -8.66
C GLU A 66 -7.21 -32.35 -7.22
N ILE A 67 -7.44 -31.46 -6.25
CA ILE A 67 -7.60 -31.83 -4.83
C ILE A 67 -8.83 -32.72 -4.62
N LEU A 68 -9.97 -32.35 -5.20
CA LEU A 68 -11.21 -33.12 -5.10
C LEU A 68 -11.05 -34.49 -5.78
N PHE A 69 -10.37 -34.54 -6.92
CA PHE A 69 -10.06 -35.79 -7.60
C PHE A 69 -9.14 -36.70 -6.76
N LEU A 70 -8.14 -36.12 -6.08
CA LEU A 70 -7.26 -36.83 -5.15
C LEU A 70 -8.01 -37.36 -3.92
N ASP A 71 -8.88 -36.56 -3.31
CA ASP A 71 -9.71 -36.99 -2.17
C ASP A 71 -10.69 -38.10 -2.56
N GLU A 72 -11.25 -38.06 -3.78
CA GLU A 72 -12.08 -39.12 -4.33
C GLU A 72 -11.27 -40.42 -4.55
N LEU A 73 -10.07 -40.33 -5.15
CA LEU A 73 -9.17 -41.47 -5.33
C LEU A 73 -8.72 -42.11 -4.02
N ILE A 74 -8.52 -41.30 -2.97
CA ILE A 74 -8.21 -41.77 -1.61
C ILE A 74 -9.44 -42.42 -0.96
N LYS A 75 -10.66 -41.95 -1.27
CA LYS A 75 -11.92 -42.46 -0.73
C LYS A 75 -12.47 -43.69 -1.46
N GLU A 76 -12.00 -44.02 -2.67
CA GLU A 76 -12.70 -45.04 -3.46
C GLU A 76 -12.38 -46.50 -3.08
N TYR A 77 -13.38 -47.09 -2.41
CA TYR A 77 -13.87 -48.45 -2.66
C TYR A 77 -15.41 -48.44 -2.92
N SER A 78 -15.99 -47.37 -3.46
CA SER A 78 -17.45 -47.24 -3.61
C SER A 78 -17.88 -46.53 -4.91
N GLU A 79 -18.29 -47.34 -5.90
CA GLU A 79 -18.81 -46.97 -7.23
C GLU A 79 -19.99 -45.96 -7.23
N ILE A 80 -20.58 -45.67 -6.08
CA ILE A 80 -21.76 -44.79 -5.95
C ILE A 80 -21.34 -43.30 -5.88
N HIS A 81 -20.06 -43.00 -5.67
CA HIS A 81 -19.58 -41.64 -5.40
C HIS A 81 -19.30 -40.81 -6.67
N LEU A 82 -18.88 -41.48 -7.76
CA LEU A 82 -18.58 -40.89 -9.08
C LEU A 82 -19.73 -40.06 -9.70
N GLN A 83 -21.00 -40.39 -9.40
CA GLN A 83 -22.17 -39.61 -9.86
C GLN A 83 -22.44 -38.35 -9.02
N LYS A 84 -21.92 -38.26 -7.79
CA LYS A 84 -22.04 -37.08 -6.93
C LYS A 84 -20.87 -36.09 -7.08
N LEU A 85 -19.75 -36.52 -7.64
CA LEU A 85 -18.58 -35.69 -7.91
C LEU A 85 -18.91 -34.41 -8.72
N PRO A 86 -19.69 -34.46 -9.82
CA PRO A 86 -20.02 -33.25 -10.58
C PRO A 86 -20.86 -32.25 -9.76
N ILE A 87 -21.72 -32.76 -8.88
CA ILE A 87 -22.59 -31.95 -8.02
C ILE A 87 -21.77 -31.32 -6.86
N GLY A 88 -20.81 -32.07 -6.32
CA GLY A 88 -19.85 -31.59 -5.33
C GLY A 88 -18.96 -30.49 -5.89
N ILE A 89 -18.35 -30.73 -7.06
CA ILE A 89 -17.53 -29.75 -7.78
C ILE A 89 -18.34 -28.49 -8.08
N HIS A 90 -19.56 -28.60 -8.60
CA HIS A 90 -20.40 -27.43 -8.86
C HIS A 90 -20.70 -26.62 -7.59
N LYS A 91 -20.98 -27.29 -6.47
CA LYS A 91 -21.25 -26.61 -5.20
C LYS A 91 -20.01 -25.89 -4.67
N GLU A 92 -18.84 -26.52 -4.72
CA GLU A 92 -17.58 -25.90 -4.31
C GLU A 92 -17.16 -24.76 -5.25
N THR A 93 -17.39 -24.91 -6.55
CA THR A 93 -17.16 -23.85 -7.55
C THR A 93 -18.00 -22.61 -7.23
N ILE A 94 -19.28 -22.79 -6.91
CA ILE A 94 -20.17 -21.70 -6.51
C ILE A 94 -19.67 -21.05 -5.22
N GLN A 95 -19.18 -21.84 -4.25
CA GLN A 95 -18.59 -21.29 -3.02
C GLN A 95 -17.30 -20.51 -3.29
N LEU A 96 -16.43 -20.99 -4.18
CA LEU A 96 -15.19 -20.29 -4.54
C LEU A 96 -15.47 -18.97 -5.25
N ILE A 97 -16.41 -18.95 -6.19
CA ILE A 97 -16.88 -17.71 -6.84
C ILE A 97 -17.43 -16.73 -5.80
N LYS A 98 -18.20 -17.23 -4.82
CA LYS A 98 -18.78 -16.38 -3.77
C LYS A 98 -17.71 -15.76 -2.88
N ILE A 99 -16.74 -16.54 -2.40
CA ILE A 99 -15.61 -16.06 -1.59
C ILE A 99 -14.80 -15.03 -2.38
N HIS A 100 -14.51 -15.31 -3.66
CA HIS A 100 -13.74 -14.40 -4.50
C HIS A 100 -14.46 -13.07 -4.73
N ASN A 101 -15.78 -13.11 -4.98
CA ASN A 101 -16.57 -11.88 -5.13
C ASN A 101 -16.60 -11.06 -3.84
N GLU A 102 -16.70 -11.71 -2.68
CA GLU A 102 -16.64 -11.06 -1.38
C GLU A 102 -15.28 -10.39 -1.13
N ASP A 103 -14.18 -11.10 -1.43
CA ASP A 103 -12.81 -10.55 -1.38
C ASP A 103 -12.64 -9.35 -2.31
N ARG A 104 -13.19 -9.40 -3.54
CA ARG A 104 -13.15 -8.29 -4.49
C ARG A 104 -13.91 -7.07 -3.98
N ILE A 105 -15.09 -7.28 -3.41
CA ILE A 105 -15.88 -6.20 -2.79
C ILE A 105 -15.08 -5.57 -1.65
N HIS A 106 -14.48 -6.38 -0.77
CA HIS A 106 -13.63 -5.89 0.31
C HIS A 106 -12.42 -5.09 -0.19
N MET A 107 -11.76 -5.53 -1.25
CA MET A 107 -10.62 -4.82 -1.85
C MET A 107 -11.04 -3.46 -2.43
N ILE A 108 -12.15 -3.42 -3.18
CA ILE A 108 -12.69 -2.18 -3.74
C ILE A 108 -13.09 -1.21 -2.63
N LEU A 109 -13.74 -1.70 -1.57
CA LEU A 109 -14.15 -0.91 -0.41
C LEU A 109 -12.95 -0.33 0.34
N HIS A 110 -11.91 -1.13 0.56
CA HIS A 110 -10.70 -0.67 1.23
C HIS A 110 -10.01 0.42 0.39
N PHE A 111 -9.89 0.21 -0.92
CA PHE A 111 -9.32 1.18 -1.84
C PHE A 111 -10.13 2.48 -1.90
N SER A 112 -11.46 2.40 -2.00
CA SER A 112 -12.33 3.60 -2.01
C SER A 112 -12.28 4.35 -0.69
N THR A 113 -12.24 3.64 0.43
CA THR A 113 -12.10 4.23 1.77
C THR A 113 -10.78 4.99 1.88
N ASN A 114 -9.68 4.43 1.36
CA ASN A 114 -8.38 5.10 1.35
C ASN A 114 -8.38 6.37 0.49
N ILE A 115 -9.00 6.35 -0.69
CA ILE A 115 -9.15 7.54 -1.54
C ILE A 115 -9.95 8.64 -0.83
N ILE A 116 -11.08 8.28 -0.22
CA ILE A 116 -11.94 9.23 0.50
C ILE A 116 -11.21 9.80 1.70
N CYS A 117 -10.49 8.97 2.46
CA CYS A 117 -9.63 9.41 3.56
C CYS A 117 -8.59 10.41 3.07
N PHE A 118 -7.88 10.10 1.99
CA PHE A 118 -6.90 11.00 1.38
C PHE A 118 -7.53 12.33 0.93
N ALA A 119 -8.72 12.29 0.32
CA ALA A 119 -9.43 13.49 -0.11
C ALA A 119 -9.82 14.36 1.10
N ILE A 120 -10.37 13.77 2.16
CA ILE A 120 -10.74 14.49 3.38
C ILE A 120 -9.50 15.09 4.05
N LEU A 121 -8.42 14.32 4.17
CA LEU A 121 -7.15 14.78 4.72
C LEU A 121 -6.57 15.94 3.91
N SER A 122 -6.58 15.84 2.59
CA SER A 122 -6.11 16.91 1.70
C SER A 122 -6.96 18.17 1.82
N GLY A 123 -8.30 18.03 1.89
CA GLY A 123 -9.21 19.15 2.09
C GLY A 123 -9.00 19.84 3.45
N TYR A 124 -8.80 19.05 4.51
CA TYR A 124 -8.52 19.57 5.85
C TYR A 124 -7.16 20.28 5.91
N SER A 125 -6.16 19.76 5.20
CA SER A 125 -4.84 20.37 5.05
C SER A 125 -4.92 21.72 4.32
N ILE A 126 -5.70 21.82 3.24
CA ILE A 126 -5.90 23.08 2.51
C ILE A 126 -6.63 24.12 3.38
N LEU A 127 -7.64 23.71 4.16
CA LEU A 127 -8.41 24.62 5.01
C LEU A 127 -7.62 25.07 6.26
N GLY A 128 -6.75 24.22 6.80
CA GLY A 128 -5.88 24.47 7.96
C GLY A 128 -4.55 25.17 7.64
N ASN A 129 -4.48 25.93 6.54
CA ASN A 129 -3.23 26.51 6.05
C ASN A 129 -2.47 27.34 7.09
N GLU A 130 -3.16 28.09 7.96
CA GLU A 130 -2.51 28.87 9.03
C GLU A 130 -1.74 27.99 10.03
N GLU A 131 -2.31 26.86 10.40
CA GLU A 131 -1.70 25.91 11.35
C GLU A 131 -0.54 25.16 10.68
N LEU A 132 -0.64 24.87 9.38
CA LEU A 132 0.46 24.32 8.59
C LEU A 132 1.62 25.30 8.43
N VAL A 133 1.37 26.59 8.27
CA VAL A 133 2.42 27.62 8.24
C VAL A 133 3.14 27.69 9.58
N ILE A 134 2.41 27.58 10.69
CA ILE A 134 3.02 27.52 12.03
C ILE A 134 3.84 26.24 12.20
N LEU A 135 3.33 25.08 11.78
CA LEU A 135 4.08 23.82 11.77
C LEU A 135 5.34 23.90 10.92
N ASN A 136 5.26 24.50 9.74
CA ASN A 136 6.40 24.69 8.86
C ASN A 136 7.45 25.61 9.51
N SER A 137 7.02 26.69 10.18
CA SER A 137 7.95 27.55 10.92
C SER A 137 8.60 26.83 12.09
N TRP A 138 7.87 25.98 12.81
CA TRP A 138 8.40 25.18 13.91
C TRP A 138 9.37 24.10 13.42
N ALA A 139 9.04 23.43 12.30
CA ALA A 139 9.92 22.47 11.65
C ALA A 139 11.20 23.15 11.14
N GLN A 140 11.09 24.34 10.55
CA GLN A 140 12.23 25.14 10.15
C GLN A 140 13.09 25.54 11.36
N GLU A 141 12.49 26.05 12.42
CA GLU A 141 13.21 26.42 13.65
C GLU A 141 13.92 25.20 14.27
N PHE A 142 13.26 24.04 14.31
CA PHE A 142 13.87 22.78 14.71
C PHE A 142 15.08 22.42 13.83
N LEU A 143 14.89 22.43 12.50
CA LEU A 143 15.96 22.12 11.54
C LEU A 143 17.10 23.12 11.57
N TYR A 144 16.86 24.41 11.85
CA TYR A 144 17.92 25.42 11.97
C TYR A 144 18.68 25.30 13.29
N ASN A 145 18.00 24.92 14.38
CA ASN A 145 18.61 24.75 15.70
C ASN A 145 19.50 23.50 15.80
N VAL A 146 19.30 22.50 14.94
CA VAL A 146 20.19 21.35 14.84
C VAL A 146 21.54 21.80 14.26
N SER A 147 22.65 21.22 14.72
CA SER A 147 23.98 21.54 14.17
C SER A 147 24.14 21.02 12.75
N ASP A 148 24.97 21.70 11.95
CA ASP A 148 25.21 21.31 10.55
C ASP A 148 25.80 19.90 10.43
N THR A 149 26.62 19.46 11.39
CA THR A 149 27.13 18.08 11.46
C THR A 149 26.01 17.06 11.69
N VAL A 150 25.05 17.34 12.58
CA VAL A 150 23.92 16.42 12.83
C VAL A 150 22.98 16.40 11.63
N LYS A 151 22.75 17.54 10.94
CA LYS A 151 21.99 17.55 9.69
C LYS A 151 22.64 16.69 8.62
N ALA A 152 23.94 16.86 8.39
CA ALA A 152 24.68 16.07 7.41
C ALA A 152 24.64 14.56 7.75
N PHE A 153 24.87 14.22 9.03
CA PHE A 153 24.81 12.84 9.50
C PHE A 153 23.40 12.23 9.39
N SER A 154 22.34 12.96 9.77
CA SER A 154 20.95 12.49 9.62
C SER A 154 20.55 12.28 8.16
N ILE A 155 21.01 13.15 7.26
CA ILE A 155 20.78 12.98 5.83
C ILE A 155 21.52 11.74 5.33
N LEU A 156 22.79 11.55 5.70
CA LEU A 156 23.57 10.39 5.31
C LEU A 156 22.96 9.08 5.86
N LEU A 157 22.59 9.06 7.14
CA LEU A 157 21.92 7.91 7.76
C LEU A 157 20.57 7.59 7.12
N LEU A 158 19.77 8.61 6.77
CA LEU A 158 18.49 8.40 6.08
C LEU A 158 18.71 7.88 4.65
N THR A 159 19.73 8.39 3.96
CA THR A 159 20.12 7.93 2.62
C THR A 159 20.56 6.49 2.69
N ASP A 160 21.44 6.14 3.63
CA ASP A 160 21.92 4.78 3.84
C ASP A 160 20.84 3.82 4.34
N LEU A 161 19.81 4.29 5.04
CA LEU A 161 18.69 3.44 5.47
C LEU A 161 17.65 3.23 4.36
N CYS A 162 17.29 4.29 3.62
CA CYS A 162 16.31 4.21 2.53
C CYS A 162 16.89 3.57 1.26
N ILE A 163 18.19 3.73 1.04
CA ILE A 163 18.94 3.28 -0.13
C ILE A 163 19.92 2.17 0.26
N GLY A 164 19.94 1.73 1.51
CA GLY A 164 20.76 0.63 2.03
C GLY A 164 20.45 -0.69 1.36
N PHE A 165 21.08 -0.89 0.20
CA PHE A 165 20.98 -2.06 -0.65
C PHE A 165 21.61 -3.27 0.02
N HIS A 166 20.80 -4.04 0.73
CA HIS A 166 21.28 -5.31 1.27
C HIS A 166 20.77 -6.53 0.50
N SER A 167 19.70 -6.43 -0.29
CA SER A 167 19.28 -7.54 -1.16
C SER A 167 18.24 -7.12 -2.21
N PRO A 168 18.37 -7.56 -3.48
CA PRO A 168 17.29 -7.51 -4.48
C PRO A 168 15.98 -8.12 -3.96
N HIS A 169 16.10 -9.11 -3.08
CA HIS A 169 14.95 -9.79 -2.48
C HIS A 169 14.13 -8.87 -1.55
N GLY A 170 14.77 -7.89 -0.90
CA GLY A 170 14.04 -6.93 -0.06
C GLY A 170 13.11 -6.04 -0.89
N TRP A 171 13.59 -5.63 -2.07
CA TRP A 171 12.80 -4.88 -3.05
C TRP A 171 11.71 -5.74 -3.69
N GLU A 172 12.01 -7.01 -3.97
CA GLU A 172 11.03 -7.97 -4.48
C GLU A 172 9.86 -8.15 -3.51
N LEU A 173 10.14 -8.31 -2.21
CA LEU A 173 9.10 -8.42 -1.18
C LEU A 173 8.31 -7.11 -1.02
N MET A 174 8.97 -5.96 -1.00
CA MET A 174 8.30 -4.66 -0.90
C MET A 174 7.39 -4.39 -2.11
N ILE A 175 7.93 -4.53 -3.32
CA ILE A 175 7.18 -4.30 -4.56
C ILE A 175 6.09 -5.35 -4.70
N GLY A 176 6.37 -6.62 -4.40
CA GLY A 176 5.40 -7.71 -4.43
C GLY A 176 4.24 -7.51 -3.46
N SER A 177 4.49 -7.00 -2.24
CA SER A 177 3.44 -6.66 -1.28
C SER A 177 2.54 -5.55 -1.83
N VAL A 178 3.12 -4.47 -2.33
CA VAL A 178 2.35 -3.37 -2.94
C VAL A 178 1.55 -3.89 -4.14
N TYR A 179 2.16 -4.69 -5.02
CA TYR A 179 1.50 -5.25 -6.20
C TYR A 179 0.28 -6.11 -5.82
N LYS A 180 0.41 -6.90 -4.74
CA LYS A 180 -0.67 -7.72 -4.17
C LYS A 180 -1.78 -6.87 -3.57
N ASP A 181 -1.46 -5.81 -2.83
CA ASP A 181 -2.44 -4.92 -2.21
C ASP A 181 -3.28 -4.15 -3.25
N PHE A 182 -2.69 -3.88 -4.42
CA PHE A 182 -3.42 -3.31 -5.56
C PHE A 182 -4.26 -4.33 -6.34
N GLY A 183 -4.22 -5.63 -5.99
CA GLY A 183 -5.02 -6.68 -6.63
C GLY A 183 -4.53 -7.10 -8.02
N PHE A 184 -3.29 -6.74 -8.37
CA PHE A 184 -2.66 -7.19 -9.60
C PHE A 184 -2.10 -8.60 -9.42
N VAL A 185 -2.23 -9.44 -10.45
CA VAL A 185 -1.66 -10.79 -10.43
C VAL A 185 -0.15 -10.69 -10.55
N HIS A 186 0.54 -11.56 -9.81
CA HIS A 186 1.99 -11.63 -9.80
C HIS A 186 2.52 -11.86 -11.23
N ASN A 187 3.27 -10.89 -11.74
CA ASN A 187 4.02 -11.02 -12.98
C ASN A 187 5.51 -10.82 -12.66
N ASP A 188 6.22 -11.93 -12.54
CA ASP A 188 7.62 -11.96 -12.13
C ASP A 188 8.53 -11.12 -13.05
N GLN A 189 8.19 -10.99 -14.35
CA GLN A 189 8.96 -10.17 -15.28
C GLN A 189 8.81 -8.66 -14.99
N ILE A 190 7.58 -8.21 -14.67
CA ILE A 190 7.33 -6.81 -14.34
C ILE A 190 7.95 -6.49 -12.97
N ILE A 191 7.78 -7.39 -11.99
CA ILE A 191 8.35 -7.24 -10.65
C ILE A 191 9.88 -7.22 -10.74
N SER A 192 10.51 -8.14 -11.46
CA SER A 192 11.97 -8.18 -11.66
C SER A 192 12.49 -6.92 -12.38
N GLY A 193 11.77 -6.44 -13.39
CA GLY A 193 12.09 -5.18 -14.08
C GLY A 193 12.02 -3.96 -13.16
N LEU A 194 11.02 -3.90 -12.28
CA LEU A 194 10.88 -2.84 -11.28
C LEU A 194 11.94 -2.96 -10.19
N VAL A 195 12.21 -4.16 -9.67
CA VAL A 195 13.24 -4.42 -8.64
C VAL A 195 14.63 -4.03 -9.12
N SER A 196 14.92 -4.20 -10.42
CA SER A 196 16.21 -3.81 -10.99
C SER A 196 16.32 -2.31 -11.30
N THR A 197 15.23 -1.67 -11.73
CA THR A 197 15.27 -0.29 -12.24
C THR A 197 14.91 0.75 -11.16
N PHE A 198 13.87 0.47 -10.39
CA PHE A 198 13.28 1.40 -9.43
C PHE A 198 14.28 1.85 -8.35
N PRO A 199 15.10 0.97 -7.78
CA PRO A 199 16.02 1.40 -6.73
C PRO A 199 17.15 2.28 -7.26
N VAL A 200 17.61 2.05 -8.49
CA VAL A 200 18.64 2.88 -9.15
C VAL A 200 18.09 4.27 -9.43
N ILE A 201 16.85 4.36 -9.93
CA ILE A 201 16.18 5.65 -10.14
C ILE A 201 15.99 6.37 -8.80
N LEU A 202 15.53 5.68 -7.76
CA LEU A 202 15.34 6.26 -6.44
C LEU A 202 16.66 6.77 -5.85
N ASP A 203 17.76 6.01 -5.99
CA ASP A 203 19.10 6.41 -5.58
C ASP A 203 19.54 7.71 -6.25
N THR A 204 19.40 7.79 -7.57
CA THR A 204 19.81 9.00 -8.32
C THR A 204 18.96 10.23 -7.97
N ILE A 205 17.65 10.08 -7.80
CA ILE A 205 16.75 11.17 -7.40
C ILE A 205 17.10 11.65 -5.99
N LEU A 206 17.31 10.73 -5.04
CA LEU A 206 17.64 11.08 -3.66
C LEU A 206 19.00 11.78 -3.58
N LYS A 207 20.04 11.25 -4.22
CA LYS A 207 21.36 11.91 -4.30
C LYS A 207 21.27 13.29 -4.91
N TYR A 208 20.52 13.46 -6.00
CA TYR A 208 20.32 14.76 -6.62
C TYR A 208 19.57 15.74 -5.69
N TRP A 209 18.52 15.27 -5.03
CA TRP A 209 17.74 16.12 -4.13
C TRP A 209 18.56 16.53 -2.91
N ILE A 210 19.34 15.61 -2.34
CA ILE A 210 20.29 15.88 -1.25
C ILE A 210 21.31 16.92 -1.70
N PHE A 211 21.97 16.72 -2.84
CA PHE A 211 22.95 17.68 -3.36
C PHE A 211 22.35 19.08 -3.54
N ARG A 212 21.14 19.19 -4.08
CA ARG A 212 20.43 20.46 -4.24
C ARG A 212 20.04 21.08 -2.90
N TYR A 213 19.63 20.26 -1.94
CA TYR A 213 19.21 20.71 -0.62
C TYR A 213 20.39 21.21 0.21
N LEU A 214 21.48 20.44 0.27
CA LEU A 214 22.71 20.80 0.96
C LEU A 214 23.30 22.11 0.40
N ASN A 215 23.35 22.26 -0.94
CA ASN A 215 23.80 23.49 -1.61
C ASN A 215 22.94 24.71 -1.27
N ARG A 216 21.64 24.54 -1.02
CA ARG A 216 20.76 25.66 -0.65
C ARG A 216 20.95 26.11 0.80
N LEU A 217 21.38 25.21 1.69
CA LEU A 217 21.57 25.49 3.11
C LEU A 217 22.94 26.10 3.39
N SER A 218 24.01 25.45 2.95
CA SER A 218 25.37 25.99 3.09
C SER A 218 26.36 25.23 2.19
N PRO A 219 27.24 25.93 1.45
CA PRO A 219 28.31 25.29 0.69
C PRO A 219 29.26 24.43 1.54
N SER A 220 29.46 24.78 2.82
CA SER A 220 30.31 24.01 3.74
C SER A 220 29.76 22.62 4.06
N LEU A 221 28.43 22.46 4.04
CA LEU A 221 27.75 21.20 4.31
C LEU A 221 27.97 20.18 3.18
N VAL A 222 28.09 20.66 1.94
CA VAL A 222 28.39 19.85 0.76
C VAL A 222 29.80 19.27 0.84
N VAL A 223 30.77 20.06 1.29
CA VAL A 223 32.15 19.60 1.49
C VAL A 223 32.22 18.52 2.56
N ILE A 224 31.49 18.68 3.67
CA ILE A 224 31.41 17.68 4.73
C ILE A 224 30.74 16.39 4.20
N TYR A 225 29.64 16.51 3.47
CA TYR A 225 28.97 15.36 2.86
C TYR A 225 29.88 14.59 1.89
N HIS A 226 30.62 15.28 1.01
CA HIS A 226 31.62 14.63 0.17
C HIS A 226 32.71 13.94 0.99
N SER A 227 33.25 14.60 2.02
CA SER A 227 34.29 14.00 2.87
C SER A 227 33.84 12.79 3.70
N MET A 228 32.52 12.63 3.91
CA MET A 228 31.95 11.50 4.66
C MET A 228 31.45 10.38 3.74
N ASN A 229 31.21 10.68 2.46
CA ASN A 229 30.72 9.75 1.46
C ASN A 229 31.84 9.16 0.57
N ASP A 230 33.01 9.81 0.53
CA ASP A 230 34.28 9.24 0.04
C ASP A 230 34.88 8.27 1.08
#